data_AF-A0A382I7L9-F1
#
_entry.id   AF-A0A382I7L9-F1
#
_cell.length_a   1.000
_cell.length_b   1.000
_cell.length_c   1.000
_cell.angle_alpha   90.00
_cell.angle_beta   90.00
_cell.angle_gamma   90.00
#
_symmetry.space_group_name_H-M   'P 1'
#
loop_
_entity.id
_entity.type
_entity.pdbx_description
1 polymer ?
#
loop_
_entity_poly.entity_id
_entity_poly.type
_entity_poly.pdbx_seq_one_letter_code
_entity_poly.pdbx_strand_id
1 'polypeptide(L)' 'VQVLANAIELAGSLDRTAIREAVAATDMDTVIGHVTFRQDGTGVVESPILQYQSGNVEIVWPSEFATADLVSPAPPFKGR' A
#
# COMPACT_ATOMS: atom_id res chain seq x y z
N VAL A 1 -4.59 -5.19 10.34
CA VAL A 1 -5.69 -5.20 11.34
C VAL A 1 -6.72 -4.10 11.08
N GLN A 2 -6.33 -2.89 10.62
CA GLN A 2 -7.24 -1.76 10.40
C GLN A 2 -8.47 -2.10 9.51
N VAL A 3 -8.26 -2.73 8.35
CA VAL A 3 -9.36 -3.09 7.41
C VAL A 3 -10.41 -4.00 8.06
N LEU A 4 -9.98 -5.10 8.69
CA LEU A 4 -10.93 -6.05 9.29
C LEU A 4 -11.66 -5.45 10.48
N ALA A 5 -10.99 -4.64 11.31
CA ALA A 5 -11.63 -3.96 12.43
C ALA A 5 -12.72 -3.00 11.94
N ASN A 6 -12.41 -2.15 10.95
CA ASN A 6 -13.37 -1.24 10.35
C ASN A 6 -14.55 -1.99 9.70
N ALA A 7 -14.27 -3.10 8.99
CA ALA A 7 -15.32 -3.91 8.37
C ALA A 7 -16.28 -4.54 9.39
N ILE A 8 -15.78 -4.98 10.56
CA ILE A 8 -16.63 -5.50 11.63
C ILE A 8 -17.50 -4.39 12.22
N GLU A 9 -16.95 -3.20 12.42
CA GLU A 9 -17.70 -2.03 12.91
C GLU A 9 -18.81 -1.63 11.93
N LEU A 10 -18.51 -1.59 10.63
CA LEU A 10 -19.48 -1.28 9.56
C LEU A 10 -20.55 -2.36 9.41
N ALA A 11 -20.17 -3.64 9.50
CA ALA A 11 -21.11 -4.75 9.39
C ALA A 11 -22.09 -4.80 10.57
N GLY A 12 -21.76 -4.18 11.71
CA GLY A 12 -22.60 -4.13 12.91
C GLY A 12 -22.96 -5.50 13.50
N SER A 13 -22.29 -6.55 13.04
CA SER A 13 -22.56 -7.95 13.38
C SER A 13 -21.32 -8.80 13.15
N LEU A 14 -21.35 -10.03 13.68
CA LEU A 14 -20.33 -11.04 13.41
C LEU A 14 -20.74 -12.00 12.28
N ASP A 15 -21.74 -11.63 11.47
CA ASP A 15 -22.12 -12.42 10.31
C ASP A 15 -21.01 -12.39 9.27
N ARG A 16 -20.60 -13.57 8.82
CA ARG A 16 -19.48 -13.73 7.89
C ARG A 16 -19.76 -13.05 6.55
N THR A 17 -21.00 -13.09 6.07
CA THR A 17 -21.37 -12.52 4.77
C THR A 17 -21.33 -11.00 4.85
N ALA A 18 -21.91 -10.42 5.90
CA ALA A 18 -21.89 -8.99 6.15
C ALA A 18 -20.45 -8.44 6.28
N ILE A 19 -19.59 -9.13 7.04
CA ILE A 19 -18.17 -8.73 7.17
C ILE A 19 -17.45 -8.81 5.82
N ARG A 20 -17.68 -9.88 5.04
CA ARG A 20 -17.05 -10.02 3.71
C ARG A 20 -17.44 -8.87 2.79
N GLU A 21 -18.71 -8.47 2.82
CA GLU A 21 -19.21 -7.37 2.00
C GLU A 21 -18.64 -6.03 2.45
N ALA A 22 -18.52 -5.80 3.76
CA ALA A 22 -17.85 -4.62 4.29
C ALA A 22 -16.35 -4.58 3.92
N VAL A 23 -15.64 -5.70 3.98
CA VAL A 23 -14.24 -5.78 3.50
C VAL A 23 -14.16 -5.48 2.00
N ALA A 24 -15.03 -6.05 1.18
CA ALA A 24 -15.04 -5.82 -0.26
C ALA A 24 -15.34 -4.35 -0.62
N ALA A 25 -16.10 -3.65 0.22
CA ALA A 25 -16.41 -2.23 0.08
C ALA A 25 -15.35 -1.29 0.71
N THR A 26 -14.20 -1.83 1.15
CA THR A 26 -13.14 -1.00 1.75
C THR A 26 -12.61 0.01 0.73
N ASP A 27 -12.62 1.27 1.14
CA ASP A 27 -12.03 2.41 0.46
C ASP A 27 -11.53 3.35 1.57
N MET A 28 -10.26 3.20 1.97
CA MET A 28 -9.73 3.92 3.12
C MET A 28 -8.22 4.15 3.05
N ASP A 29 -7.80 5.24 3.69
CA ASP A 29 -6.38 5.55 3.90
C ASP A 29 -5.84 4.79 5.10
N THR A 30 -4.69 4.14 4.90
CA THR A 30 -3.97 3.40 5.94
C THR A 30 -2.54 3.92 6.08
N VAL A 31 -1.81 3.41 7.06
CA VAL A 31 -0.38 3.74 7.25
C VAL A 31 0.47 3.36 6.03
N ILE A 32 0.04 2.36 5.25
CA ILE A 32 0.76 1.88 4.06
C ILE A 32 0.19 2.45 2.75
N GLY A 33 -0.66 3.47 2.84
CA GLY A 33 -1.34 4.08 1.71
C GLY A 33 -2.81 3.70 1.59
N HIS A 34 -3.40 4.10 0.48
CA HIS A 34 -4.80 3.89 0.17
C HIS A 34 -5.08 2.42 -0.19
N VAL A 35 -6.09 1.82 0.44
CA VAL A 35 -6.42 0.40 0.26
C VAL A 35 -7.84 0.26 -0.29
N THR A 36 -7.94 -0.44 -1.43
CA THR A 36 -9.21 -0.88 -2.03
C THR A 36 -9.11 -2.35 -2.46
N PHE A 37 -10.25 -2.98 -2.75
CA PHE A 37 -10.31 -4.35 -3.26
C PHE A 37 -10.99 -4.43 -4.62
N ARG A 38 -10.45 -5.28 -5.50
CA ARG A 38 -11.11 -5.64 -6.76
C ARG A 38 -12.23 -6.64 -6.51
N GLN A 39 -13.09 -6.82 -7.51
CA GLN A 39 -14.21 -7.76 -7.46
C GLN A 39 -13.77 -9.22 -7.22
N ASP A 40 -12.55 -9.59 -7.62
CA ASP A 40 -11.96 -10.92 -7.38
C ASP A 40 -11.36 -11.07 -5.96
N GLY A 41 -11.44 -10.04 -5.12
CA GLY A 41 -10.91 -10.02 -3.77
C GLY A 41 -9.42 -9.67 -3.67
N THR A 42 -8.76 -9.32 -4.78
CA THR A 42 -7.37 -8.86 -4.74
C THR A 42 -7.29 -7.42 -4.23
N GLY A 43 -6.37 -7.18 -3.30
CA GLY A 43 -6.08 -5.83 -2.82
C GLY A 43 -5.38 -4.99 -3.89
N VAL A 44 -5.77 -3.73 -4.00
CA VAL A 44 -5.03 -2.70 -4.71
C VAL A 44 -4.18 -1.99 -3.66
N VAL A 45 -2.88 -2.25 -3.69
CA VAL A 45 -1.90 -1.65 -2.78
C VAL A 45 -0.75 -1.14 -3.62
N GLU A 46 -0.51 0.16 -3.56
CA GLU A 46 0.66 0.77 -4.20
C GLU A 46 1.93 0.25 -3.55
N SER A 47 2.84 -0.27 -4.36
CA SER A 47 4.12 -0.81 -3.89
C SER A 47 5.24 0.15 -4.27
N PRO A 48 5.92 0.80 -3.31
CA PRO A 48 6.97 1.74 -3.64
C PRO A 48 8.19 1.03 -4.23
N ILE A 49 8.82 1.66 -5.22
CA ILE A 49 10.13 1.26 -5.74
C ILE A 49 11.19 2.03 -4.96
N LEU A 50 12.16 1.29 -4.43
CA LEU A 50 13.24 1.84 -3.62
C LEU A 50 14.57 1.78 -4.38
N GLN A 51 15.41 2.79 -4.21
CA GLN A 51 16.77 2.81 -4.71
C GLN A 51 17.74 3.28 -3.63
N TYR A 52 18.88 2.58 -3.48
CA TYR A 52 19.99 3.09 -2.66
C TYR A 52 20.70 4.20 -3.41
N GLN A 53 20.74 5.40 -2.82
CA GLN A 53 21.41 6.57 -3.35
C GLN A 53 22.20 7.25 -2.21
N SER A 54 23.50 7.48 -2.42
CA SER A 54 24.36 8.22 -1.48
C SER A 54 24.31 7.75 -0.02
N GLY A 55 24.14 6.45 0.19
CA GLY A 55 24.13 5.75 1.47
C GLY A 55 22.73 5.50 2.03
N ASN A 56 21.69 6.08 1.42
CA ASN A 56 20.32 6.09 1.94
C ASN A 56 19.37 5.29 1.04
N VAL A 57 18.28 4.80 1.62
CA VAL A 57 17.16 4.20 0.89
C VAL A 57 16.20 5.31 0.50
N GLU A 58 16.09 5.58 -0.79
CA GLU A 58 15.15 6.56 -1.34
C GLU A 58 13.96 5.87 -1.99
N ILE A 59 12.77 6.47 -1.89
CA ILE A 59 11.59 6.09 -2.68
C ILE A 59 11.69 6.83 -4.01
N VAL A 60 11.72 6.10 -5.11
CA VAL A 60 11.82 6.69 -6.47
C VAL A 60 10.52 6.60 -7.27
N TRP A 61 9.56 5.82 -6.79
CA TRP A 61 8.22 5.69 -7.37
C TRP A 61 7.26 5.09 -6.32
N PRO A 62 5.94 5.42 -6.30
CA PRO A 62 5.23 6.41 -7.12
C PRO A 62 5.74 7.84 -6.95
N SER A 63 5.56 8.68 -7.96
CA SER A 63 6.10 10.05 -8.00
C SER A 63 5.58 10.96 -6.88
N GLU A 64 4.35 10.73 -6.45
CA GLU A 64 3.66 11.43 -5.37
C GLU A 64 4.27 11.14 -4.00
N PHE A 65 5.00 10.02 -3.87
CA PHE A 65 5.71 9.61 -2.66
C PHE A 65 7.23 9.61 -2.85
N ALA A 66 7.73 10.06 -4.00
CA ALA A 66 9.16 10.02 -4.31
C ALA A 66 9.94 10.99 -3.42
N THR A 67 11.00 10.48 -2.80
CA THR A 67 11.96 11.26 -2.01
C THR A 67 13.19 11.65 -2.84
N ALA A 68 13.44 10.94 -3.94
CA ALA A 68 14.45 11.26 -4.93
C ALA A 68 14.04 10.78 -6.34
N ASP A 69 14.66 11.34 -7.38
CA ASP A 69 14.48 10.86 -8.75
C ASP A 69 15.17 9.49 -8.96
N LEU A 70 14.64 8.67 -9.87
CA LEU A 70 15.27 7.42 -10.29
C LEU A 70 16.62 7.69 -10.99
N VAL A 71 17.71 7.11 -10.48
CA VAL A 71 19.03 7.19 -11.10
C VAL A 71 19.27 5.98 -12.02
N SER A 72 19.55 6.22 -13.30
CA SER A 72 19.87 5.19 -14.31
C SER A 72 21.19 5.49 -15.04
N PRO A 73 22.11 4.52 -15.18
CA PRO A 73 22.06 3.17 -14.61
C PRO A 73 22.24 3.19 -13.09
N ALA A 74 21.85 2.11 -12.40
CA ALA A 74 21.96 2.04 -10.95
C ALA A 74 23.41 2.28 -10.47
N PRO A 75 23.62 3.07 -9.40
CA PRO A 75 24.96 3.36 -8.90
C PRO A 75 25.75 2.08 -8.57
N PRO A 76 27.06 2.03 -8.87
CA PRO A 76 27.90 0.90 -8.53
C PRO A 76 27.95 0.69 -7.02
N PHE A 77 28.05 -0.57 -6.57
CA PHE A 77 27.96 -0.94 -5.16
C PHE A 77 28.97 -0.21 -4.25
N LYS A 78 30.13 0.20 -4.78
CA LYS A 78 31.16 0.97 -4.07
C LYS A 78 30.86 2.47 -3.91
N GLY A 79 29.80 2.97 -4.54
CA GLY A 79 29.34 4.36 -4.44
C GLY A 79 27.87 4.47 -4.07
N ARG A 80 27.32 3.41 -3.47
CA ARG A 80 25.96 3.38 -2.95
C ARG A 80 25.81 4.10 -1.64
#